data_AF-A0A956S180-F1
#
_entry.id   AF-A0A956S180-F1
#
_cell.length_a   1.000
_cell.length_b   1.000
_cell.length_c   1.000
_cell.angle_alpha   90.00
_cell.angle_beta   90.00
_cell.angle_gamma   90.00
#
_symmetry.space_group_name_H-M   'P 1'
#
loop_
_entity.id
_entity.type
_entity.pdbx_description
1 polymer ?
#
loop_
_entity_poly.entity_id
_entity_poly.type
_entity_poly.pdbx_seq_one_letter_code
_entity_poly.pdbx_strand_id
1 'polypeptide(L)'
;DNTYPGCACDIPSHLYSYSFEPNPGWSRMYPTQPEIWQYLKDVAQRNDITPGRIRFNTEVREAVFDRAAGMWRVRTAGGDEIAARVVVSGMGGLSRPKIPDLPGLARFQGPTFHSAEWDHSVDLNGTRVAVIGTGASAIQFVPQIAPRVAQLHLFQRSPPWVLPKLDRPIRPWEHRLFR
;
A
#
# COMPACT_ATOMS: atom_id res chain seq x y z
N ASP A 1 1.55 -3.37 -2.50
CA ASP A 1 0.48 -4.21 -1.90
C ASP A 1 -0.90 -3.62 -2.15
N ASN A 2 -1.24 -2.49 -1.54
CA ASN A 2 -2.55 -1.85 -1.75
C ASN A 2 -2.78 -1.49 -3.23
N THR A 3 -3.78 -2.11 -3.84
CA THR A 3 -4.18 -1.86 -5.24
C THR A 3 -5.68 -1.70 -5.39
N TYR A 4 -6.39 -1.50 -4.27
CA TYR A 4 -7.84 -1.29 -4.26
C TYR A 4 -8.25 -0.01 -5.02
N PRO A 5 -9.47 0.06 -5.57
CA PRO A 5 -9.96 1.23 -6.30
C PRO A 5 -9.90 2.51 -5.46
N GLY A 6 -9.38 3.59 -6.03
CA GLY A 6 -9.29 4.89 -5.35
C GLY A 6 -8.15 5.00 -4.32
N CYS A 7 -7.25 4.01 -4.24
CA CYS A 7 -6.09 4.08 -3.37
C CYS A 7 -5.22 5.30 -3.69
N ALA A 8 -5.02 6.18 -2.71
CA ALA A 8 -4.27 7.42 -2.85
C ALA A 8 -3.65 7.83 -1.50
N CYS A 9 -2.66 8.73 -1.53
CA CYS A 9 -2.13 9.33 -0.32
C CYS A 9 -2.99 10.52 0.13
N ASP A 10 -3.09 10.75 1.45
CA ASP A 10 -3.79 11.90 2.03
C ASP A 10 -2.87 13.09 2.31
N ILE A 11 -1.60 12.98 1.95
CA ILE A 11 -0.63 14.07 1.96
C ILE A 11 -0.59 14.74 0.57
N PRO A 12 -0.52 16.08 0.49
CA PRO A 12 -0.36 16.77 -0.78
C PRO A 12 0.84 16.25 -1.57
N SER A 13 0.69 16.10 -2.89
CA SER A 13 1.68 15.43 -3.75
C SER A 13 3.08 16.03 -3.65
N HIS A 14 3.20 17.35 -3.57
CA HIS A 14 4.49 18.04 -3.42
C HIS A 14 5.23 17.75 -2.11
N LEU A 15 4.54 17.19 -1.11
CA LEU A 15 5.10 16.78 0.17
C LEU A 15 5.29 15.26 0.26
N TYR A 16 4.79 14.49 -0.71
CA TYR A 16 4.81 13.04 -0.70
C TYR A 16 5.81 12.46 -1.73
N SER A 17 7.01 13.04 -1.73
CA SER A 17 8.19 12.60 -2.46
C SER A 17 9.42 12.72 -1.55
N TYR A 18 10.49 11.99 -1.84
CA TYR A 18 11.77 12.23 -1.21
C TYR A 18 12.24 13.66 -1.48
N SER A 19 12.78 14.33 -0.46
CA SER A 19 13.27 15.70 -0.58
C SER A 19 14.46 15.85 -1.53
N PHE A 20 15.20 14.75 -1.78
CA PHE A 20 16.33 14.72 -2.72
C PHE A 20 15.91 14.29 -4.14
N GLU A 21 14.69 13.82 -4.33
CA GLU A 21 14.13 13.36 -5.62
C GLU A 21 12.68 13.86 -5.74
N PRO A 22 12.46 15.19 -5.83
CA PRO A 22 11.12 15.73 -5.98
C PRO A 22 10.49 15.28 -7.30
N ASN A 23 9.17 15.14 -7.33
CA ASN A 23 8.43 14.79 -8.54
C ASN A 23 7.57 15.97 -9.02
N PRO A 24 8.01 16.73 -10.04
CA PRO A 24 7.20 17.81 -10.60
C PRO A 24 6.05 17.28 -11.49
N GLY A 25 5.98 15.97 -11.75
CA GLY A 25 5.04 15.35 -12.68
C GLY A 25 3.75 14.83 -12.07
N TRP A 26 3.51 15.02 -10.76
CA TRP A 26 2.27 14.59 -10.09
C TRP A 26 1.02 15.11 -10.81
N SER A 27 0.08 14.25 -11.17
CA SER A 27 -1.05 14.67 -11.99
C SER A 27 -2.16 15.39 -11.20
N ARG A 28 -2.17 15.20 -9.87
CA ARG A 28 -3.22 15.68 -8.95
C ARG A 28 -2.65 16.19 -7.64
N MET A 29 -3.45 16.95 -6.90
CA MET A 29 -3.09 17.51 -5.59
C MET A 29 -2.77 16.43 -4.55
N TYR A 30 -3.34 15.24 -4.69
CA TYR A 30 -3.04 14.06 -3.87
C TYR A 30 -2.66 12.89 -4.78
N PRO A 31 -1.51 12.25 -4.57
CA PRO A 31 -0.99 11.31 -5.53
C PRO A 31 -1.71 9.96 -5.41
N THR A 32 -2.05 9.37 -6.56
CA THR A 32 -2.70 8.06 -6.63
C THR A 32 -1.67 6.95 -6.39
N GLN A 33 -2.13 5.79 -5.94
CA GLN A 33 -1.23 4.65 -5.71
C GLN A 33 -0.42 4.26 -6.96
N PRO A 34 -0.97 4.21 -8.19
CA PRO A 34 -0.17 3.91 -9.38
C PRO A 34 0.93 4.94 -9.63
N GLU A 35 0.67 6.23 -9.41
CA GLU A 35 1.68 7.29 -9.55
C GLU A 35 2.78 7.19 -8.50
N ILE A 36 2.42 6.95 -7.23
CA ILE A 36 3.40 6.73 -6.15
C ILE A 36 4.27 5.52 -6.48
N TRP A 37 3.65 4.44 -6.96
CA TRP A 37 4.37 3.23 -7.33
C TRP A 37 5.34 3.47 -8.49
N GLN A 38 4.91 4.20 -9.52
CA GLN A 38 5.78 4.54 -10.63
C GLN A 38 6.94 5.44 -10.17
N TYR A 39 6.66 6.46 -9.37
CA TYR A 39 7.67 7.33 -8.78
C TYR A 39 8.74 6.55 -8.00
N LEU A 40 8.34 5.62 -7.12
CA LEU A 40 9.29 4.81 -6.34
C LEU A 40 10.14 3.90 -7.23
N LYS A 41 9.56 3.29 -8.27
CA LYS A 41 10.33 2.50 -9.25
C LYS A 41 11.35 3.36 -9.99
N ASP A 42 10.95 4.55 -10.43
CA ASP A 42 11.82 5.45 -11.17
C ASP A 42 12.99 5.93 -10.31
N VAL A 43 12.73 6.29 -9.04
CA VAL A 43 13.78 6.66 -8.08
C VAL A 43 14.73 5.49 -7.84
N ALA A 44 14.20 4.28 -7.61
CA ALA A 44 15.02 3.10 -7.38
C ALA A 44 15.88 2.73 -8.60
N GLN A 45 15.38 2.98 -9.82
CA GLN A 45 16.14 2.78 -11.05
C GLN A 45 17.22 3.86 -11.23
N ARG A 46 16.90 5.16 -11.04
CA ARG A 46 17.87 6.27 -11.18
C ARG A 46 19.03 6.18 -10.21
N ASN A 47 18.81 5.56 -9.04
CA ASN A 47 19.80 5.42 -7.98
C ASN A 47 20.46 4.03 -7.95
N ASP A 48 20.35 3.25 -9.03
CA ASP A 48 20.96 1.91 -9.17
C ASP A 48 20.65 0.97 -7.98
N ILE A 49 19.44 1.06 -7.44
CA ILE A 49 18.97 0.23 -6.32
C ILE A 49 18.37 -1.07 -6.86
N THR A 50 17.47 -0.97 -7.83
CA THR A 50 16.81 -2.16 -8.39
C THR A 50 17.78 -3.14 -9.05
N PRO A 51 18.77 -2.70 -9.87
CA PRO A 51 19.76 -3.61 -10.43
C PRO A 51 20.72 -4.12 -9.36
N GLY A 52 20.63 -5.41 -9.02
CA GLY A 52 21.65 -6.11 -8.23
C GLY A 52 21.69 -5.83 -6.73
N ARG A 53 20.89 -4.88 -6.19
CA ARG A 53 20.84 -4.61 -4.73
C ARG A 53 19.57 -5.09 -4.03
N ILE A 54 18.51 -5.42 -4.78
CA ILE A 54 17.26 -5.95 -4.21
C ILE A 54 17.08 -7.41 -4.59
N ARG A 55 16.78 -8.26 -3.59
CA ARG A 55 16.26 -9.61 -3.80
C ARG A 55 14.75 -9.61 -3.59
N PHE A 56 13.99 -9.53 -4.67
CA PHE A 56 12.52 -9.63 -4.61
C PHE A 56 12.08 -11.05 -4.25
N ASN A 57 10.81 -11.22 -3.86
CA ASN A 57 10.22 -12.51 -3.48
C ASN A 57 11.03 -13.26 -2.40
N THR A 58 11.74 -12.52 -1.55
CA THR A 58 12.64 -13.07 -0.53
C THR A 58 12.19 -12.57 0.84
N GLU A 59 11.43 -13.39 1.55
CA GLU A 59 11.02 -13.06 2.91
C GLU A 59 12.14 -13.35 3.90
N VAL A 60 12.53 -12.37 4.72
CA VAL A 60 13.40 -12.58 5.88
C VAL A 60 12.57 -13.15 7.03
N ARG A 61 12.96 -14.32 7.55
CA ARG A 61 12.28 -15.01 8.67
C ARG A 61 12.93 -14.74 10.01
N GLU A 62 14.26 -14.63 10.02
CA GLU A 62 15.04 -14.54 11.23
C GLU A 62 16.27 -13.66 10.99
N ALA A 63 16.65 -12.89 12.01
CA ALA A 63 17.91 -12.15 12.06
C ALA A 63 18.48 -12.26 13.48
N VAL A 64 19.61 -12.97 13.61
CA VAL A 64 20.26 -13.22 14.90
C VAL A 64 21.66 -12.61 14.89
N PHE A 65 22.01 -11.88 15.95
CA PHE A 65 23.34 -11.33 16.09
C PHE A 65 24.29 -12.36 16.72
N ASP A 66 25.29 -12.78 15.94
CA ASP A 66 26.41 -13.61 16.39
C ASP A 66 27.48 -12.72 17.02
N ARG A 67 27.56 -12.75 18.35
CA ARG A 67 28.49 -11.92 19.13
C ARG A 67 29.95 -12.33 18.93
N ALA A 68 30.22 -13.61 18.71
CA ALA A 68 31.59 -14.10 18.55
C ALA A 68 32.16 -13.66 17.19
N ALA A 69 31.34 -13.71 16.14
CA ALA A 69 31.72 -13.24 14.81
C ALA A 69 31.58 -11.72 14.63
N GLY A 70 30.81 -11.03 15.50
CA GLY A 70 30.50 -9.61 15.36
C GLY A 70 29.61 -9.31 14.14
N MET A 71 28.71 -10.24 13.80
CA MET A 71 27.93 -10.23 12.56
C MET A 71 26.47 -10.63 12.81
N TRP A 72 25.55 -10.10 12.02
CA TRP A 72 24.19 -10.62 11.89
C TRP A 72 24.14 -11.81 10.95
N ARG A 73 23.37 -12.82 11.34
CA ARG A 73 22.97 -13.99 10.56
C ARG A 73 21.50 -13.83 10.19
N VAL A 74 21.22 -13.52 8.93
CA VAL A 74 19.87 -13.26 8.42
C VAL A 74 19.43 -14.45 7.58
N ARG A 75 18.32 -15.09 7.95
CA ARG A 75 17.78 -16.25 7.24
C ARG A 75 16.53 -15.89 6.46
N THR A 76 16.47 -16.35 5.22
CA THR A 76 15.32 -16.17 4.35
C THR A 76 14.39 -17.39 4.39
N ALA A 77 13.14 -17.21 3.96
CA ALA A 77 12.18 -18.31 3.83
C ALA A 77 12.63 -19.36 2.79
N GLY A 78 13.48 -19.00 1.84
CA GLY A 78 14.08 -19.92 0.86
C GLY A 78 15.23 -20.76 1.41
N GLY A 79 15.64 -20.53 2.66
CA GLY A 79 16.74 -21.25 3.31
C GLY A 79 18.11 -20.59 3.16
N ASP A 80 18.22 -19.48 2.42
CA ASP A 80 19.49 -18.74 2.31
C ASP A 80 19.86 -18.11 3.66
N GLU A 81 21.15 -18.10 3.95
CA GLU A 81 21.72 -17.33 5.05
C GLU A 81 22.60 -16.20 4.51
N ILE A 82 22.38 -14.99 5.02
CA ILE A 82 23.11 -13.79 4.67
C ILE A 82 23.83 -13.29 5.92
N ALA A 83 25.15 -13.16 5.84
CA ALA A 83 25.97 -12.55 6.89
C ALA A 83 26.12 -11.04 6.62
N ALA A 84 25.82 -10.20 7.61
CA ALA A 84 25.93 -8.75 7.49
C ALA A 84 26.46 -8.10 8.77
N ARG A 85 27.24 -7.01 8.66
CA ARG A 85 27.69 -6.25 9.84
C ARG A 85 26.58 -5.38 10.43
N VAL A 86 25.68 -4.90 9.59
CA VAL A 86 24.60 -3.97 9.94
C VAL A 86 23.31 -4.45 9.29
N VAL A 87 22.22 -4.35 10.04
CA VAL A 87 20.86 -4.60 9.55
C VAL A 87 20.04 -3.32 9.74
N VAL A 88 19.44 -2.83 8.67
CA VAL A 88 18.50 -1.70 8.69
C VAL A 88 17.13 -2.25 8.32
N SER A 89 16.15 -2.14 9.23
CA SER A 89 14.80 -2.64 8.98
C SER A 89 13.92 -1.58 8.34
N GLY A 90 13.50 -1.84 7.10
CA GLY A 90 12.54 -1.02 6.34
C GLY A 90 11.16 -1.69 6.20
N MET A 91 10.77 -2.58 7.12
CA MET A 91 9.61 -3.48 6.95
C MET A 91 8.22 -2.80 6.92
N GLY A 92 8.14 -1.53 7.34
CA GLY A 92 6.89 -0.77 7.42
C GLY A 92 5.95 -1.25 8.54
N GLY A 93 5.12 -0.35 9.06
CA GLY A 93 4.18 -0.66 10.15
C GLY A 93 2.79 -1.15 9.71
N LEU A 94 2.47 -1.06 8.42
CA LEU A 94 1.12 -1.26 7.87
C LEU A 94 1.09 -2.26 6.70
N SER A 95 2.02 -3.22 6.69
CA SER A 95 2.20 -4.18 5.58
C SER A 95 1.48 -5.52 5.78
N ARG A 96 1.14 -5.91 7.02
CA ARG A 96 0.43 -7.17 7.30
C ARG A 96 -1.06 -6.94 7.49
N PRO A 97 -1.93 -7.51 6.63
CA PRO A 97 -3.37 -7.46 6.82
C PRO A 97 -3.80 -8.02 8.18
N LYS A 98 -4.78 -7.37 8.81
CA LYS A 98 -5.41 -7.88 10.04
C LYS A 98 -6.82 -8.35 9.72
N ILE A 99 -6.97 -9.65 9.50
CA ILE A 99 -8.28 -10.26 9.28
C ILE A 99 -9.01 -10.34 10.62
N PRO A 100 -10.23 -9.77 10.75
CA PRO A 100 -11.01 -9.91 11.97
C PRO A 100 -11.46 -11.36 12.15
N ASP A 101 -11.36 -11.87 13.38
CA ASP A 101 -11.95 -13.15 13.74
C ASP A 101 -13.47 -12.99 13.86
N LEU A 102 -14.18 -13.51 12.87
CA LEU A 102 -15.63 -13.43 12.77
C LEU A 102 -16.22 -14.84 12.79
N PRO A 103 -17.11 -15.15 13.75
CA PRO A 103 -17.76 -16.46 13.82
C PRO A 103 -18.44 -16.82 12.51
N GLY A 104 -18.03 -17.93 11.90
CA GLY A 104 -18.58 -18.44 10.65
C GLY A 104 -17.98 -17.87 9.37
N LEU A 105 -16.97 -16.99 9.44
CA LEU A 105 -16.28 -16.45 8.25
C LEU A 105 -15.77 -17.56 7.32
N ALA A 106 -15.15 -18.60 7.89
CA ALA A 106 -14.64 -19.75 7.14
C ALA A 106 -15.72 -20.57 6.40
N ARG A 107 -17.01 -20.39 6.73
CA ARG A 107 -18.13 -21.06 6.05
C ARG A 107 -18.75 -20.21 4.94
N PHE A 108 -18.37 -18.93 4.83
CA PHE A 108 -18.88 -18.05 3.79
C PHE A 108 -18.40 -18.54 2.42
N GLN A 109 -19.34 -18.72 1.49
CA GLN A 109 -19.07 -19.30 0.17
C GLN A 109 -18.74 -18.24 -0.89
N GLY A 110 -18.87 -16.96 -0.56
CA GLY A 110 -18.54 -15.87 -1.48
C GLY A 110 -17.07 -15.47 -1.40
N PRO A 111 -16.57 -14.71 -2.40
CA PRO A 111 -15.22 -14.16 -2.36
C PRO A 111 -15.00 -13.33 -1.10
N THR A 112 -13.84 -13.51 -0.46
CA THR A 112 -13.45 -12.81 0.76
C THR A 112 -11.99 -12.40 0.66
N PHE A 113 -11.71 -11.11 0.75
CA PHE A 113 -10.36 -10.57 0.66
C PHE A 113 -10.21 -9.28 1.48
N HIS A 114 -8.98 -8.94 1.84
CA HIS A 114 -8.65 -7.71 2.58
C HIS A 114 -8.24 -6.60 1.61
N SER A 115 -8.47 -5.33 1.94
CA SER A 115 -8.15 -4.21 1.03
C SER A 115 -6.65 -4.15 0.65
N ALA A 116 -5.76 -4.51 1.57
CA ALA A 116 -4.32 -4.61 1.31
C ALA A 116 -3.92 -5.74 0.34
N GLU A 117 -4.80 -6.71 0.11
CA GLU A 117 -4.64 -7.86 -0.79
C GLU A 117 -5.85 -7.92 -1.73
N TRP A 118 -6.12 -6.81 -2.41
CA TRP A 118 -7.31 -6.67 -3.25
C TRP A 118 -7.33 -7.71 -4.37
N ASP A 119 -8.40 -8.51 -4.44
CA ASP A 119 -8.57 -9.52 -5.48
C ASP A 119 -9.20 -8.93 -6.73
N HIS A 120 -8.38 -8.70 -7.76
CA HIS A 120 -8.81 -8.15 -9.05
C HIS A 120 -9.56 -9.16 -9.94
N SER A 121 -9.61 -10.44 -9.56
CA SER A 121 -10.36 -11.46 -10.30
C SER A 121 -11.87 -11.43 -10.01
N VAL A 122 -12.28 -10.74 -8.94
CA VAL A 122 -13.68 -10.66 -8.52
C VAL A 122 -14.36 -9.47 -9.20
N ASP A 123 -15.33 -9.75 -10.07
CA ASP A 123 -16.23 -8.69 -10.57
C ASP A 123 -17.30 -8.34 -9.52
N LEU A 124 -17.35 -7.07 -9.15
CA LEU A 124 -18.29 -6.55 -8.17
C LEU A 124 -19.59 -6.04 -8.80
N ASN A 125 -19.67 -5.92 -10.13
CA ASN A 125 -20.83 -5.35 -10.82
C ASN A 125 -22.11 -6.14 -10.51
N GLY A 126 -23.15 -5.46 -10.03
CA GLY A 126 -24.45 -6.08 -9.69
C GLY A 126 -24.39 -7.07 -8.51
N THR A 127 -23.26 -7.20 -7.81
CA THR A 127 -23.14 -8.08 -6.64
C THR A 127 -23.66 -7.44 -5.37
N ARG A 128 -23.86 -8.23 -4.32
CA ARG A 128 -24.13 -7.74 -2.96
C ARG A 128 -22.84 -7.82 -2.16
N VAL A 129 -22.35 -6.69 -1.67
CA VAL A 129 -21.05 -6.58 -1.01
C VAL A 129 -21.22 -6.18 0.46
N ALA A 130 -20.51 -6.89 1.33
CA ALA A 130 -20.34 -6.52 2.73
C ALA A 130 -18.93 -5.97 2.95
N VAL A 131 -18.83 -4.76 3.52
CA VAL A 131 -17.56 -4.11 3.86
C VAL A 131 -17.45 -4.00 5.38
N ILE A 132 -16.41 -4.58 5.95
CA ILE A 132 -16.16 -4.56 7.40
C ILE A 132 -15.07 -3.53 7.71
N GLY A 133 -15.43 -2.50 8.47
CA GLY A 133 -14.53 -1.42 8.83
C GLY A 133 -14.73 -0.16 7.96
N THR A 134 -14.47 0.99 8.58
CA THR A 134 -14.69 2.31 8.00
C THR A 134 -13.43 3.19 8.03
N GLY A 135 -12.25 2.60 8.18
CA GLY A 135 -10.97 3.34 8.19
C GLY A 135 -10.61 3.95 6.83
N ALA A 136 -9.40 4.52 6.74
CA ALA A 136 -8.91 5.23 5.55
C ALA A 136 -9.08 4.44 4.24
N SER A 137 -8.77 3.14 4.23
CA SER A 137 -8.97 2.31 3.03
C SER A 137 -10.43 2.27 2.58
N ALA A 138 -11.37 2.03 3.50
CA ALA A 138 -12.80 1.95 3.18
C ALA A 138 -13.34 3.30 2.69
N ILE A 139 -12.92 4.41 3.32
CA ILE A 139 -13.27 5.77 2.87
C ILE A 139 -12.86 5.98 1.40
N GLN A 140 -11.76 5.38 0.97
CA GLN A 140 -11.28 5.49 -0.41
C GLN A 140 -12.00 4.54 -1.38
N PHE A 141 -12.12 3.24 -1.08
CA PHE A 141 -12.67 2.28 -2.05
C PHE A 141 -14.20 2.18 -2.05
N VAL A 142 -14.88 2.42 -0.92
CA VAL A 142 -16.35 2.30 -0.84
C VAL A 142 -17.04 3.23 -1.85
N PRO A 143 -16.68 4.52 -1.97
CA PRO A 143 -17.26 5.39 -2.99
C PRO A 143 -17.03 4.93 -4.43
N GLN A 144 -15.95 4.17 -4.69
CA GLN A 144 -15.63 3.68 -6.03
C GLN A 144 -16.44 2.43 -6.41
N ILE A 145 -16.81 1.61 -5.43
CA ILE A 145 -17.57 0.35 -5.68
C ILE A 145 -19.08 0.54 -5.50
N ALA A 146 -19.52 1.48 -4.65
CA ALA A 146 -20.94 1.70 -4.35
C ALA A 146 -21.82 1.91 -5.60
N PRO A 147 -21.38 2.67 -6.64
CA PRO A 147 -22.18 2.85 -7.86
C PRO A 147 -22.28 1.60 -8.74
N ARG A 148 -21.45 0.58 -8.50
CA ARG A 148 -21.30 -0.61 -9.36
C ARG A 148 -22.02 -1.84 -8.80
N VAL A 149 -22.12 -1.94 -7.49
CA VAL A 149 -22.75 -3.07 -6.79
C VAL A 149 -24.26 -2.92 -6.75
N ALA A 150 -25.00 -4.04 -6.68
CA ALA A 150 -26.45 -4.00 -6.49
C ALA A 150 -26.83 -3.57 -5.07
N GLN A 151 -26.02 -3.95 -4.07
CA GLN A 151 -26.24 -3.59 -2.67
C GLN A 151 -24.91 -3.54 -1.92
N LEU A 152 -24.71 -2.51 -1.10
CA LEU A 152 -23.54 -2.37 -0.23
C LEU A 152 -23.96 -2.30 1.23
N HIS A 153 -23.45 -3.21 2.05
CA HIS A 153 -23.58 -3.19 3.50
C HIS A 153 -22.26 -2.75 4.13
N LEU A 154 -22.25 -1.60 4.79
CA LEU A 154 -21.06 -1.07 5.47
C LEU A 154 -21.19 -1.29 6.98
N PHE A 155 -20.34 -2.16 7.54
CA PHE A 155 -20.31 -2.47 8.97
C PHE A 155 -19.31 -1.56 9.68
N GLN A 156 -19.84 -0.53 10.35
CA GLN A 156 -19.08 0.42 11.14
C GLN A 156 -19.07 0.05 12.62
N ARG A 157 -17.87 -0.05 13.20
CA ARG A 157 -17.73 -0.18 14.67
C ARG A 157 -17.55 1.18 15.35
N SER A 158 -16.59 1.97 14.87
CA SER A 158 -16.28 3.30 15.39
C SER A 158 -16.21 4.28 14.22
N PRO A 159 -17.03 5.35 14.20
CA PRO A 159 -17.00 6.31 13.11
C PRO A 159 -15.69 7.10 13.13
N PRO A 160 -14.94 7.17 12.02
CA PRO A 160 -13.85 8.12 11.89
C PRO A 160 -14.38 9.53 11.62
N TRP A 161 -13.56 10.53 11.94
CA TRP A 161 -13.75 11.89 11.43
C TRP A 161 -13.26 11.95 10.00
N VAL A 162 -14.10 12.49 9.11
CA VAL A 162 -13.79 12.61 7.68
C VAL A 162 -13.91 14.07 7.28
N LEU A 163 -12.87 14.58 6.65
CA LEU A 163 -12.83 15.95 6.12
C LEU A 163 -12.84 15.91 4.58
N PRO A 164 -13.39 16.93 3.92
CA PRO A 164 -13.29 17.05 2.47
C PRO A 164 -11.84 17.04 2.01
N LYS A 165 -11.51 16.08 1.15
CA LYS A 165 -10.24 16.04 0.43
C LYS A 165 -10.39 16.87 -0.84
N LEU A 166 -9.81 18.07 -0.85
CA LEU A 166 -9.86 19.01 -1.98
C LEU A 166 -8.96 18.55 -3.13
N ASP A 167 -9.18 17.33 -3.61
CA ASP A 167 -8.42 16.73 -4.69
C ASP A 167 -8.87 17.25 -6.06
N ARG A 168 -7.90 17.59 -6.90
CA ARG A 168 -8.10 18.09 -8.25
C ARG A 168 -6.85 17.81 -9.10
N PRO A 169 -6.98 17.78 -10.43
CA PRO A 169 -5.82 17.85 -11.31
C PRO A 169 -4.95 19.08 -11.01
N ILE A 170 -3.64 18.88 -11.05
CA ILE A 170 -2.67 19.98 -11.06
C ILE A 170 -2.69 20.59 -12.46
N ARG A 171 -2.79 21.92 -12.54
CA ARG A 171 -2.88 22.63 -13.81
C ARG A 171 -1.49 22.69 -14.46
N PRO A 172 -1.39 22.71 -15.80
CA PRO A 172 -0.11 22.77 -16.52
C PRO A 172 0.84 23.90 -16.07
N TRP A 173 0.30 25.05 -15.67
CA TRP A 173 1.11 26.18 -15.19
C TRP A 173 1.62 25.96 -13.75
N GLU A 174 0.89 25.24 -12.90
CA GLU A 174 1.29 24.94 -11.52
C GLU A 174 2.52 24.03 -11.52
N HIS A 175 2.60 23.08 -12.45
CA HIS A 175 3.80 22.25 -12.64
C HIS A 175 5.09 23.05 -12.87
N ARG A 176 5.00 24.27 -13.42
CA ARG A 176 6.19 25.13 -13.64
C ARG A 176 6.74 25.73 -12.36
N LEU A 177 5.94 25.82 -11.30
CA LEU A 177 6.38 26.33 -9.99
C LEU A 177 7.18 25.29 -9.19
N PHE A 178 7.13 24.03 -9.60
CA PHE A 178 7.76 22.89 -8.90
C PHE A 178 8.88 22.23 -9.70
N ARG A 179 9.25 22.81 -10.84
CA ARG A 179 10.41 22.39 -11.66
C ARG A 179 11.64 23.21 -11.32
#